data_AF-A0A6G0SJM3-F1
#
_entry.id   AF-A0A6G0SJM3-F1
#
_cell.length_a   1.000
_cell.length_b   1.000
_cell.length_c   1.000
_cell.angle_alpha   90.00
_cell.angle_beta   90.00
_cell.angle_gamma   90.00
#
_symmetry.space_group_name_H-M   'P 1'
#
loop_
_entity.id
_entity.type
_entity.pdbx_description
1 polymer ?
#
loop_
_entity_poly.entity_id
_entity_poly.type
_entity_poly.pdbx_seq_one_letter_code
_entity_poly.pdbx_strand_id
1 'polypeptide(L)'
;MTPKAERVQSKQRQHAADEHELDLFLNAPLCPPSASASCNSSPAFTAENCAPRASEPNDEVPPRGRTDTGALLPGLVILKGFLSPQEQQELVNDSRGMGLGEGGFYKPTYASGAKCRLHQMCLGRHWNVQTEKYEARRSNHDDAPVPALPVSWKGYAHRSLEAAREIDPQVMGTCTQMTPDICVVNFYKKAGRNGMHIDKDESDEAMSMGSPVISFSIGCAAEFAYIDHYPEPHEAVPIVRLESGDALVFGGPARKVVHALTRVYNNTQPSWLRMRSGRLNLTFREYKPSEVGDDASI
;
A
#
# COMPACT_ATOMS: atom_id res chain seq x y z
N MET A 1 32.71 14.47 -26.22
CA MET A 1 32.31 14.12 -24.83
C MET A 1 32.05 12.62 -24.79
N THR A 2 32.52 11.89 -23.78
CA THR A 2 32.39 10.42 -23.72
C THR A 2 30.94 9.99 -23.44
N PRO A 3 30.44 8.90 -24.03
CA PRO A 3 29.07 8.38 -23.83
C PRO A 3 28.68 8.15 -22.35
N LYS A 4 29.69 7.94 -21.49
CA LYS A 4 29.52 7.78 -20.03
C LYS A 4 29.06 9.07 -19.34
N ALA A 5 29.54 10.24 -19.78
CA ALA A 5 29.19 11.53 -19.18
C ALA A 5 27.76 11.97 -19.55
N GLU A 6 27.34 11.70 -20.79
CA GLU A 6 25.96 11.91 -21.23
C GLU A 6 24.97 10.98 -20.52
N ARG A 7 25.37 9.73 -20.26
CA ARG A 7 24.55 8.77 -19.49
C ARG A 7 24.41 9.15 -18.02
N VAL A 8 25.44 9.78 -17.43
CA VAL A 8 25.37 10.31 -16.06
C VAL A 8 24.48 11.56 -16.00
N GLN A 9 24.61 12.48 -16.96
CA GLN A 9 23.76 13.67 -17.02
C GLN A 9 22.29 13.34 -17.33
N SER A 10 22.01 12.36 -18.20
CA SER A 10 20.64 11.93 -18.48
C SER A 10 20.01 11.26 -17.26
N LYS A 11 20.77 10.44 -16.52
CA LYS A 11 20.35 9.88 -15.23
C LYS A 11 20.07 10.96 -14.19
N GLN A 12 20.92 11.98 -14.06
CA GLN A 12 20.71 13.09 -13.13
C GLN A 12 19.45 13.91 -13.48
N ARG A 13 19.16 14.11 -14.78
CA ARG A 13 17.93 14.79 -15.23
C ARG A 13 16.67 13.96 -15.01
N GLN A 14 16.76 12.65 -15.24
CA GLN A 14 15.67 11.71 -14.98
C GLN A 14 15.35 11.67 -13.49
N HIS A 15 16.39 11.57 -12.64
CA HIS A 15 16.28 11.63 -11.18
C HIS A 15 15.65 12.96 -10.71
N ALA A 16 16.08 14.10 -11.25
CA ALA A 16 15.48 15.39 -10.91
C ALA A 16 14.01 15.54 -11.37
N ALA A 17 13.63 14.92 -12.50
CA ALA A 17 12.24 14.92 -12.97
C ALA A 17 11.35 14.00 -12.11
N ASP A 18 11.88 12.84 -11.71
CA ASP A 18 11.19 11.90 -10.82
C ASP A 18 11.09 12.50 -9.39
N GLU A 19 12.12 13.21 -8.90
CA GLU A 19 12.08 14.01 -7.66
C GLU A 19 11.07 15.15 -7.71
N HIS A 20 10.98 15.88 -8.83
CA HIS A 20 9.94 16.90 -8.99
C HIS A 20 8.54 16.28 -9.03
N GLU A 21 8.38 15.12 -9.68
CA GLU A 21 7.11 14.39 -9.64
C GLU A 21 6.80 13.94 -8.20
N LEU A 22 7.81 13.59 -7.39
CA LEU A 22 7.74 13.20 -5.96
C LEU A 22 7.42 14.30 -4.96
N ASP A 23 8.07 15.44 -5.09
CA ASP A 23 7.70 16.62 -4.32
C ASP A 23 6.28 17.09 -4.68
N LEU A 24 5.86 16.87 -5.93
CA LEU A 24 4.45 17.02 -6.32
C LEU A 24 3.59 15.86 -5.80
N PHE A 25 4.09 14.62 -5.65
CA PHE A 25 3.30 13.45 -5.28
C PHE A 25 2.86 13.45 -3.82
N LEU A 26 3.70 13.89 -2.88
CA LEU A 26 3.44 13.68 -1.46
C LEU A 26 3.11 14.95 -0.69
N ASN A 27 3.40 16.14 -1.21
CA ASN A 27 3.03 17.39 -0.54
C ASN A 27 1.55 17.73 -0.79
N ALA A 28 0.73 17.69 0.27
CA ALA A 28 -0.47 18.52 0.34
C ALA A 28 -0.03 19.92 0.79
N PRO A 29 -0.53 21.02 0.21
CA PRO A 29 -0.22 22.34 0.73
C PRO A 29 -0.60 22.42 2.21
N LEU A 30 0.26 23.02 3.03
CA LEU A 30 -0.10 23.45 4.38
C LEU A 30 -1.28 24.42 4.22
N CYS A 31 -2.47 24.09 4.74
CA CYS A 31 -3.42 25.15 5.01
C CYS A 31 -2.75 26.10 6.01
N PRO A 32 -2.72 27.42 5.74
CA PRO A 32 -2.23 28.36 6.73
C PRO A 32 -3.14 28.29 7.97
N PRO A 33 -2.60 28.52 9.19
CA PRO A 33 -3.44 28.67 10.37
C PRO A 33 -4.46 29.76 10.08
N SER A 34 -5.72 29.48 10.38
CA SER A 34 -6.84 30.42 10.18
C SER A 34 -6.45 31.79 10.74
N ALA A 35 -6.31 32.77 9.86
CA ALA A 35 -6.25 34.16 10.27
C ALA A 35 -7.59 34.49 10.93
N SER A 36 -7.54 34.62 12.26
CA SER A 36 -8.56 35.27 13.04
C SER A 36 -8.76 36.72 12.57
N ALA A 37 -10.02 37.14 12.63
CA ALA A 37 -10.55 38.52 12.56
C ALA A 37 -10.86 39.08 11.17
N SER A 38 -12.15 39.27 10.88
CA SER A 38 -12.83 40.52 11.27
C SER A 38 -14.34 40.38 11.09
N CYS A 39 -15.09 40.64 12.15
CA CYS A 39 -16.49 41.01 12.07
C CYS A 39 -16.60 42.30 11.24
N ASN A 40 -17.59 42.38 10.35
CA ASN A 40 -18.24 43.64 10.00
C ASN A 40 -19.65 43.37 9.47
N SER A 41 -20.55 44.21 9.94
CA SER A 41 -22.01 44.19 9.87
C SER A 41 -22.59 44.46 8.47
N SER A 42 -23.61 43.65 8.10
CA SER A 42 -24.94 43.93 7.50
C SER A 42 -25.18 45.19 6.63
N PRO A 43 -26.09 45.17 5.61
CA PRO A 43 -27.48 44.73 5.82
C PRO A 43 -28.22 43.96 4.70
N ALA A 44 -29.23 43.21 5.20
CA ALA A 44 -30.54 42.88 4.66
C ALA A 44 -30.71 42.64 3.14
N PHE A 45 -31.00 41.37 2.79
CA PHE A 45 -31.87 41.06 1.67
C PHE A 45 -32.92 40.04 2.14
N THR A 46 -34.18 40.45 2.08
CA THR A 46 -35.36 39.63 2.33
C THR A 46 -35.58 38.69 1.14
N ALA A 47 -35.67 37.39 1.39
CA ALA A 47 -36.27 36.44 0.45
C ALA A 47 -36.97 35.34 1.25
N GLU A 48 -38.17 35.03 0.79
CA GLU A 48 -39.24 34.31 1.45
C GLU A 48 -38.96 32.84 1.79
N ASN A 49 -39.71 32.37 2.79
CA ASN A 49 -39.92 30.99 3.18
C ASN A 49 -40.00 30.01 2.00
N CYS A 50 -39.14 29.00 2.01
CA CYS A 50 -39.48 27.69 1.48
C CYS A 50 -38.94 26.63 2.45
N ALA A 51 -39.83 26.02 3.22
CA ALA A 51 -39.50 24.95 4.14
C ALA A 51 -38.90 23.76 3.36
N PRO A 52 -37.73 23.22 3.74
CA PRO A 52 -37.26 21.99 3.14
C PRO A 52 -38.15 20.85 3.65
N ARG A 53 -38.82 20.17 2.71
CA ARG A 53 -39.42 18.86 2.94
C ARG A 53 -38.38 17.95 3.60
N ALA A 54 -38.76 17.30 4.69
CA ALA A 54 -37.99 16.22 5.27
C ALA A 54 -37.68 15.19 4.17
N SER A 55 -36.41 15.06 3.83
CA SER A 55 -35.93 13.97 2.99
C SER A 55 -35.95 12.70 3.84
N GLU A 56 -36.76 11.74 3.43
CA GLU A 56 -36.68 10.36 3.94
C GLU A 56 -35.26 9.81 3.77
N PRO A 57 -34.78 8.93 4.66
CA PRO A 57 -33.41 8.44 4.60
C PRO A 57 -33.26 7.60 3.34
N ASN A 58 -32.38 8.04 2.42
CA ASN A 58 -31.88 7.18 1.35
C ASN A 58 -31.21 5.98 2.01
N ASP A 59 -31.80 4.79 1.89
CA ASP A 59 -31.09 3.54 2.10
C ASP A 59 -30.01 3.42 1.00
N GLU A 60 -28.86 4.06 1.23
CA GLU A 60 -27.71 3.99 0.34
C GLU A 60 -27.26 2.53 0.23
N VAL A 61 -27.38 1.97 -0.97
CA VAL A 61 -26.85 0.65 -1.31
C VAL A 61 -25.37 0.60 -0.88
N PRO A 62 -24.96 -0.39 -0.06
CA PRO A 62 -23.60 -0.43 0.45
C PRO A 62 -22.60 -0.54 -0.70
N PRO A 63 -21.42 0.11 -0.59
CA PRO A 63 -20.38 0.02 -1.60
C PRO A 63 -20.06 -1.44 -1.96
N ARG A 64 -19.85 -1.73 -3.25
CA ARG A 64 -19.46 -3.06 -3.73
C ARG A 64 -18.23 -3.58 -2.98
N GLY A 65 -18.30 -4.84 -2.55
CA GLY A 65 -17.23 -5.51 -1.80
C GLY A 65 -17.09 -5.06 -0.35
N ARG A 66 -18.01 -4.24 0.18
CA ARG A 66 -18.02 -3.91 1.62
C ARG A 66 -18.20 -5.18 2.44
N THR A 67 -17.40 -5.30 3.49
CA THR A 67 -17.44 -6.38 4.48
C THR A 67 -17.03 -5.81 5.83
N ASP A 68 -17.36 -6.54 6.89
CA ASP A 68 -16.83 -6.33 8.23
C ASP A 68 -15.49 -7.07 8.41
N THR A 69 -14.84 -6.83 9.54
CA THR A 69 -13.65 -7.58 9.97
C THR A 69 -13.95 -9.07 10.07
N GLY A 70 -13.09 -9.91 9.49
CA GLY A 70 -13.29 -11.36 9.49
C GLY A 70 -12.44 -12.11 8.46
N ALA A 71 -12.59 -13.44 8.43
CA ALA A 71 -11.97 -14.29 7.42
C ALA A 71 -12.73 -14.21 6.09
N LEU A 72 -12.00 -14.00 5.00
CA LEU A 72 -12.52 -14.01 3.62
C LEU A 72 -12.33 -15.39 2.97
N LEU A 73 -11.23 -16.07 3.31
CA LEU A 73 -10.90 -17.47 2.99
C LEU A 73 -10.10 -18.04 4.18
N PRO A 74 -9.95 -19.37 4.33
CA PRO A 74 -9.01 -19.94 5.30
C PRO A 74 -7.61 -19.36 5.14
N GLY A 75 -7.11 -18.70 6.18
CA GLY A 75 -5.81 -18.02 6.18
C GLY A 75 -5.77 -16.65 5.50
N LEU A 76 -6.91 -16.06 5.09
CA LEU A 76 -7.04 -14.70 4.55
C LEU A 76 -8.03 -13.89 5.39
N VAL A 77 -7.53 -12.91 6.14
CA VAL A 77 -8.31 -12.10 7.07
C VAL A 77 -8.25 -10.62 6.70
N ILE A 78 -9.39 -9.94 6.77
CA ILE A 78 -9.48 -8.48 6.69
C ILE A 78 -9.77 -7.89 8.07
N LEU A 79 -9.04 -6.84 8.44
CA LEU A 79 -9.22 -6.04 9.65
C LEU A 79 -9.63 -4.63 9.22
N LYS A 80 -10.92 -4.32 9.33
CA LYS A 80 -11.48 -3.04 8.91
C LYS A 80 -11.12 -1.93 9.91
N GLY A 81 -10.61 -0.80 9.39
CA GLY A 81 -10.24 0.36 10.21
C GLY A 81 -9.19 0.07 11.29
N PHE A 82 -8.30 -0.91 11.06
CA PHE A 82 -7.31 -1.37 12.02
C PHE A 82 -6.33 -0.26 12.46
N LEU A 83 -5.87 0.55 11.50
CA LEU A 83 -4.97 1.67 11.78
C LEU A 83 -5.77 2.90 12.20
N SER A 84 -5.43 3.47 13.35
CA SER A 84 -5.99 4.74 13.80
C SER A 84 -5.64 5.89 12.85
N PRO A 85 -6.41 7.01 12.86
CA PRO A 85 -6.08 8.17 12.04
C PRO A 85 -4.65 8.71 12.25
N GLN A 86 -4.15 8.65 13.48
CA GLN A 86 -2.79 9.05 13.81
C GLN A 86 -1.77 8.14 13.14
N GLU A 87 -1.90 6.82 13.30
CA GLU A 87 -0.97 5.84 12.71
C GLU A 87 -0.96 5.90 11.18
N GLN A 88 -2.14 6.12 10.56
CA GLN A 88 -2.22 6.35 9.11
C GLN A 88 -1.43 7.60 8.69
N GLN A 89 -1.54 8.69 9.46
CA GLN A 89 -0.81 9.92 9.16
C GLN A 89 0.70 9.78 9.38
N GLU A 90 1.13 9.03 10.40
CA GLU A 90 2.53 8.70 10.66
C GLU A 90 3.12 7.88 9.51
N LEU A 91 2.48 6.79 9.12
CA LEU A 91 2.91 5.96 7.98
C LEU A 91 3.03 6.77 6.68
N VAL A 92 2.11 7.71 6.43
CA VAL A 92 2.18 8.62 5.28
C VAL A 92 3.36 9.59 5.39
N ASN A 93 3.60 10.16 6.57
CA ASN A 93 4.70 11.12 6.78
C ASN A 93 6.06 10.43 6.66
N ASP A 94 6.22 9.25 7.26
CA ASP A 94 7.42 8.42 7.18
C ASP A 94 7.67 8.00 5.72
N SER A 95 6.63 7.52 5.03
CA SER A 95 6.72 7.17 3.61
C SER A 95 7.13 8.36 2.74
N ARG A 96 6.66 9.57 3.09
CA ARG A 96 7.09 10.80 2.43
C ARG A 96 8.54 11.12 2.69
N GLY A 97 8.97 11.10 3.95
CA GLY A 97 10.35 11.41 4.31
C GLY A 97 11.35 10.47 3.64
N MET A 98 11.12 9.16 3.73
CA MET A 98 11.98 8.15 3.08
C MET A 98 11.85 8.19 1.56
N GLY A 99 10.64 8.41 1.05
CA GLY A 99 10.34 8.39 -0.38
C GLY A 99 11.01 9.51 -1.19
N LEU A 100 11.41 10.60 -0.55
CA LEU A 100 12.16 11.71 -1.15
C LEU A 100 13.68 11.54 -1.03
N GLY A 101 14.17 10.54 -0.28
CA GLY A 101 15.59 10.28 -0.10
C GLY A 101 16.17 9.26 -1.09
N GLU A 102 17.46 8.96 -0.92
CA GLU A 102 18.14 7.88 -1.64
C GLU A 102 17.42 6.53 -1.39
N GLY A 103 17.20 5.76 -2.47
CA GLY A 103 16.44 4.51 -2.38
C GLY A 103 14.92 4.69 -2.23
N GLY A 104 14.43 5.95 -2.29
CA GLY A 104 13.03 6.34 -2.15
C GLY A 104 12.11 5.88 -3.29
N PHE A 105 11.00 6.58 -3.51
CA PHE A 105 10.06 6.17 -4.55
C PHE A 105 10.68 6.28 -5.95
N TYR A 106 10.32 5.33 -6.81
CA TYR A 106 10.61 5.38 -8.24
C TYR A 106 9.43 4.79 -9.00
N LYS A 107 9.45 4.89 -10.34
CA LYS A 107 8.46 4.23 -11.19
C LYS A 107 9.07 2.97 -11.81
N PRO A 108 8.72 1.76 -11.33
CA PRO A 108 9.31 0.55 -11.85
C PRO A 108 8.98 0.34 -13.33
N THR A 109 9.89 -0.32 -14.03
CA THR A 109 9.73 -0.70 -15.43
C THR A 109 9.88 -2.20 -15.53
N TYR A 110 8.82 -2.87 -16.00
CA TYR A 110 8.81 -4.31 -16.22
C TYR A 110 9.87 -4.72 -17.24
N ALA A 111 10.25 -6.00 -17.27
CA ALA A 111 11.18 -6.55 -18.26
C ALA A 111 10.75 -6.29 -19.72
N SER A 112 9.43 -6.19 -19.97
CA SER A 112 8.85 -5.82 -21.28
C SER A 112 9.10 -4.37 -21.70
N GLY A 113 9.65 -3.52 -20.81
CA GLY A 113 9.79 -2.09 -21.02
C GLY A 113 8.55 -1.27 -20.66
N ALA A 114 7.43 -1.91 -20.30
CA ALA A 114 6.24 -1.22 -19.84
C ALA A 114 6.46 -0.58 -18.45
N LYS A 115 6.10 0.69 -18.30
CA LYS A 115 6.15 1.36 -16.99
C LYS A 115 4.97 0.94 -16.12
N CYS A 116 5.22 0.63 -14.85
CA CYS A 116 4.18 0.38 -13.87
C CYS A 116 3.25 1.60 -13.71
N ARG A 117 1.99 1.36 -13.36
CA ARG A 117 0.99 2.41 -13.09
C ARG A 117 0.99 2.90 -11.62
N LEU A 118 2.08 2.63 -10.92
CA LEU A 118 2.30 2.95 -9.52
C LEU A 118 3.72 3.49 -9.32
N HIS A 119 3.94 4.16 -8.20
CA HIS A 119 5.29 4.42 -7.68
C HIS A 119 5.58 3.41 -6.57
N GLN A 120 6.81 2.94 -6.51
CA GLN A 120 7.23 1.93 -5.55
C GLN A 120 8.47 2.40 -4.79
N MET A 121 8.52 2.06 -3.52
CA MET A 121 9.73 2.10 -2.69
C MET A 121 9.77 0.77 -1.95
N CYS A 122 10.95 0.21 -1.74
CA CYS A 122 11.13 -0.98 -0.92
C CYS A 122 11.94 -0.63 0.32
N LEU A 123 11.65 -1.28 1.43
CA LEU A 123 12.38 -1.16 2.68
C LEU A 123 12.87 -2.55 3.13
N GLY A 124 14.07 -2.61 3.68
CA GLY A 124 14.72 -3.84 4.15
C GLY A 124 15.35 -4.66 3.02
N ARG A 125 14.58 -5.04 2.00
CA ARG A 125 15.09 -5.65 0.75
C ARG A 125 14.39 -5.06 -0.47
N HIS A 126 15.12 -4.87 -1.56
CA HIS A 126 14.59 -4.35 -2.81
C HIS A 126 14.02 -5.47 -3.67
N TRP A 127 12.73 -5.38 -4.03
CA TRP A 127 12.14 -6.29 -5.00
C TRP A 127 12.44 -5.81 -6.42
N ASN A 128 13.27 -6.55 -7.13
CA ASN A 128 13.63 -6.25 -8.50
C ASN A 128 12.58 -6.81 -9.48
N VAL A 129 11.69 -5.94 -9.96
CA VAL A 129 10.63 -6.30 -10.91
C VAL A 129 11.11 -6.91 -12.24
N GLN A 130 12.39 -6.78 -12.60
CA GLN A 130 12.92 -7.35 -13.83
C GLN A 130 13.42 -8.79 -13.64
N THR A 131 13.97 -9.09 -12.46
CA THR A 131 14.54 -10.40 -12.14
C THR A 131 13.63 -11.24 -11.26
N GLU A 132 12.58 -10.64 -10.69
CA GLU A 132 11.67 -11.25 -9.70
C GLU A 132 12.45 -11.76 -8.47
N LYS A 133 13.44 -10.98 -8.02
CA LYS A 133 14.32 -11.32 -6.89
C LYS A 133 14.46 -10.20 -5.89
N TYR A 134 14.70 -10.56 -4.63
CA TYR A 134 15.08 -9.62 -3.59
C TYR A 134 16.58 -9.37 -3.57
N GLU A 135 16.96 -8.10 -3.50
CA GLU A 135 18.33 -7.62 -3.57
C GLU A 135 18.60 -6.57 -2.48
N ALA A 136 19.86 -6.38 -2.09
CA ALA A 136 20.25 -5.32 -1.13
C ALA A 136 20.32 -3.92 -1.79
N ARG A 137 20.32 -3.86 -3.11
CA ARG A 137 20.46 -2.62 -3.91
C ARG A 137 19.47 -2.62 -5.08
N ARG A 138 19.16 -1.44 -5.59
CA ARG A 138 18.21 -1.26 -6.71
C ARG A 138 18.87 -1.41 -8.07
N SER A 139 19.43 -2.58 -8.35
CA SER A 139 20.26 -2.82 -9.56
C SER A 139 19.52 -2.53 -10.88
N ASN A 140 18.19 -2.66 -10.89
CA ASN A 140 17.32 -2.38 -12.03
C ASN A 140 16.97 -0.89 -12.23
N HIS A 141 17.46 0.03 -11.39
CA HIS A 141 17.14 1.45 -11.50
C HIS A 141 18.37 2.36 -11.34
N ASP A 142 18.83 2.59 -10.11
CA ASP A 142 19.90 3.53 -9.77
C ASP A 142 21.03 2.93 -8.94
N ASP A 143 20.92 1.64 -8.59
CA ASP A 143 21.83 0.93 -7.70
C ASP A 143 21.89 1.53 -6.29
N ALA A 144 20.93 2.35 -5.85
CA ALA A 144 20.90 2.84 -4.47
C ALA A 144 20.75 1.67 -3.46
N PRO A 145 21.33 1.77 -2.25
CA PRO A 145 21.05 0.83 -1.17
C PRO A 145 19.56 0.91 -0.79
N VAL A 146 18.98 -0.23 -0.42
CA VAL A 146 17.60 -0.25 0.11
C VAL A 146 17.57 0.39 1.51
N PRO A 147 16.64 1.33 1.79
CA PRO A 147 16.49 1.88 3.13
C PRO A 147 16.06 0.81 4.14
N ALA A 148 16.45 0.97 5.41
CA ALA A 148 16.05 0.03 6.46
C ALA A 148 14.53 0.09 6.73
N LEU A 149 13.94 -1.05 7.06
CA LEU A 149 12.54 -1.14 7.50
C LEU A 149 12.39 -0.61 8.95
N PRO A 150 11.61 0.47 9.20
CA PRO A 150 11.47 1.04 10.53
C PRO A 150 10.91 0.06 11.57
N VAL A 151 11.44 0.10 12.79
CA VAL A 151 10.99 -0.75 13.90
C VAL A 151 9.53 -0.47 14.26
N SER A 152 9.08 0.78 14.22
CA SER A 152 7.68 1.16 14.45
C SER A 152 6.74 0.46 13.47
N TRP A 153 7.13 0.34 12.20
CA TRP A 153 6.32 -0.32 11.17
C TRP A 153 6.23 -1.83 11.40
N LYS A 154 7.32 -2.46 11.86
CA LYS A 154 7.28 -3.86 12.30
C LYS A 154 6.32 -4.05 13.48
N GLY A 155 6.24 -3.07 14.38
CA GLY A 155 5.25 -3.04 15.46
C GLY A 155 3.81 -3.04 14.94
N TYR A 156 3.49 -2.21 13.96
CA TYR A 156 2.16 -2.21 13.32
C TYR A 156 1.83 -3.54 12.65
N ALA A 157 2.79 -4.11 11.90
CA ALA A 157 2.66 -5.41 11.28
C ALA A 157 2.38 -6.51 12.31
N HIS A 158 3.19 -6.59 13.38
CA HIS A 158 3.00 -7.56 14.46
C HIS A 158 1.61 -7.45 15.10
N ARG A 159 1.16 -6.23 15.46
CA ARG A 159 -0.20 -6.05 16.04
C ARG A 159 -1.29 -6.53 15.09
N SER A 160 -1.15 -6.27 13.79
CA SER A 160 -2.15 -6.71 12.79
C SER A 160 -2.15 -8.22 12.59
N LEU A 161 -0.98 -8.86 12.65
CA LEU A 161 -0.87 -10.31 12.55
C LEU A 161 -1.52 -11.00 13.75
N GLU A 162 -1.27 -10.50 14.96
CA GLU A 162 -1.89 -11.02 16.18
C GLU A 162 -3.41 -10.91 16.11
N ALA A 163 -3.94 -9.74 15.73
CA ALA A 163 -5.38 -9.56 15.55
C ALA A 163 -5.97 -10.48 14.47
N ALA A 164 -5.25 -10.73 13.38
CA ALA A 164 -5.68 -11.66 12.35
C ALA A 164 -5.66 -13.12 12.82
N ARG A 165 -4.63 -13.50 13.60
CA ARG A 165 -4.49 -14.85 14.19
C ARG A 165 -5.61 -15.16 15.18
N GLU A 166 -6.08 -14.17 15.93
CA GLU A 166 -7.25 -14.31 16.81
C GLU A 166 -8.53 -14.65 16.04
N ILE A 167 -8.66 -14.17 14.79
CA ILE A 167 -9.82 -14.43 13.93
C ILE A 167 -9.69 -15.78 13.21
N ASP A 168 -8.52 -16.04 12.60
CA ASP A 168 -8.24 -17.30 11.93
C ASP A 168 -6.76 -17.69 12.16
N PRO A 169 -6.49 -18.65 13.05
CA PRO A 169 -5.12 -19.10 13.33
C PRO A 169 -4.39 -19.65 12.10
N GLN A 170 -5.12 -20.07 11.05
CA GLN A 170 -4.51 -20.59 9.82
C GLN A 170 -3.69 -19.54 9.06
N VAL A 171 -3.84 -18.23 9.35
CA VAL A 171 -3.00 -17.18 8.76
C VAL A 171 -1.51 -17.43 9.00
N MET A 172 -1.15 -18.15 10.07
CA MET A 172 0.24 -18.47 10.40
C MET A 172 0.80 -19.65 9.62
N GLY A 173 -0.03 -20.46 8.97
CA GLY A 173 0.44 -21.73 8.39
C GLY A 173 1.11 -22.60 9.44
N THR A 174 2.37 -23.00 9.18
CA THR A 174 3.20 -23.71 10.17
C THR A 174 4.18 -22.79 10.90
N CYS A 175 4.16 -21.48 10.66
CA CYS A 175 5.01 -20.52 11.34
C CYS A 175 4.57 -20.33 12.79
N THR A 176 5.53 -20.26 13.71
CA THR A 176 5.29 -19.89 15.12
C THR A 176 5.40 -18.39 15.35
N GLN A 177 6.20 -17.70 14.53
CA GLN A 177 6.39 -16.26 14.52
C GLN A 177 6.66 -15.75 13.09
N MET A 178 6.40 -14.47 12.86
CA MET A 178 6.80 -13.78 11.63
C MET A 178 7.28 -12.37 11.98
N THR A 179 8.48 -12.02 11.55
CA THR A 179 9.02 -10.66 11.68
C THR A 179 9.40 -10.15 10.30
N PRO A 180 8.72 -9.11 9.77
CA PRO A 180 8.99 -8.69 8.42
C PRO A 180 10.39 -8.06 8.32
N ASP A 181 11.11 -8.47 7.28
CA ASP A 181 12.36 -7.87 6.82
C ASP A 181 12.21 -7.21 5.44
N ILE A 182 11.01 -7.26 4.86
CA ILE A 182 10.62 -6.61 3.62
C ILE A 182 9.38 -5.75 3.87
N CYS A 183 9.37 -4.53 3.34
CA CYS A 183 8.13 -3.79 3.09
C CYS A 183 8.16 -3.19 1.68
N VAL A 184 7.20 -3.57 0.84
CA VAL A 184 6.99 -2.95 -0.47
C VAL A 184 5.91 -1.88 -0.34
N VAL A 185 6.30 -0.63 -0.54
CA VAL A 185 5.42 0.54 -0.45
C VAL A 185 5.00 0.93 -1.86
N ASN A 186 3.71 0.84 -2.16
CA ASN A 186 3.14 1.18 -3.45
C ASN A 186 2.20 2.40 -3.33
N PHE A 187 2.41 3.41 -4.17
CA PHE A 187 1.51 4.54 -4.31
C PHE A 187 0.77 4.52 -5.66
N TYR A 188 -0.55 4.42 -5.61
CA TYR A 188 -1.45 4.36 -6.74
C TYR A 188 -2.17 5.69 -6.95
N LYS A 189 -2.02 6.27 -8.15
CA LYS A 189 -2.83 7.42 -8.61
C LYS A 189 -4.23 6.98 -9.06
N LYS A 190 -5.02 7.94 -9.56
CA LYS A 190 -6.43 7.82 -10.02
C LYS A 190 -6.77 6.67 -10.98
N ALA A 191 -5.79 6.02 -11.60
CA ALA A 191 -5.96 4.90 -12.54
C ALA A 191 -5.02 3.72 -12.25
N GLY A 192 -4.50 3.64 -11.02
CA GLY A 192 -3.64 2.56 -10.58
C GLY A 192 -4.38 1.22 -10.64
N ARG A 193 -3.72 0.23 -11.22
CA ARG A 193 -4.13 -1.17 -11.22
C ARG A 193 -2.90 -2.03 -11.03
N ASN A 194 -3.08 -3.17 -10.38
CA ASN A 194 -2.11 -4.26 -10.39
C ASN A 194 -2.82 -5.51 -10.90
N GLY A 195 -2.19 -6.26 -11.80
CA GLY A 195 -2.78 -7.45 -12.41
C GLY A 195 -2.94 -8.58 -11.40
N MET A 196 -3.56 -9.69 -11.82
CA MET A 196 -3.58 -10.91 -11.01
C MET A 196 -2.16 -11.46 -10.86
N HIS A 197 -1.75 -11.66 -9.62
CA HIS A 197 -0.44 -12.18 -9.27
C HIS A 197 -0.49 -12.93 -7.94
N ILE A 198 0.58 -13.66 -7.66
CA ILE A 198 0.88 -14.25 -6.36
C ILE A 198 2.18 -13.60 -5.88
N ASP A 199 2.22 -13.24 -4.61
CA ASP A 199 3.46 -12.87 -3.94
C ASP A 199 4.27 -14.15 -3.69
N LYS A 200 5.24 -14.47 -4.54
CA LYS A 200 5.91 -15.78 -4.54
C LYS A 200 7.44 -15.73 -4.58
N ASP A 201 8.02 -14.55 -4.38
CA ASP A 201 9.45 -14.31 -4.61
C ASP A 201 10.26 -14.34 -3.30
N GLU A 202 9.63 -14.74 -2.19
CA GLU A 202 10.26 -15.08 -0.92
C GLU A 202 10.89 -16.49 -0.97
N SER A 203 11.63 -16.90 0.07
CA SER A 203 12.32 -18.19 0.08
C SER A 203 11.37 -19.39 0.02
N ASP A 204 11.86 -20.53 -0.46
CA ASP A 204 11.07 -21.78 -0.53
C ASP A 204 10.54 -22.18 0.85
N GLU A 205 11.29 -21.93 1.92
CA GLU A 205 10.85 -22.13 3.31
C GLU A 205 9.69 -21.19 3.66
N ALA A 206 9.79 -19.89 3.36
CA ALA A 206 8.69 -18.94 3.59
C ALA A 206 7.42 -19.36 2.84
N MET A 207 7.57 -19.80 1.60
CA MET A 207 6.46 -20.22 0.76
C MET A 207 5.84 -21.56 1.20
N SER A 208 6.65 -22.52 1.66
CA SER A 208 6.19 -23.84 2.10
C SER A 208 5.56 -23.81 3.50
N MET A 209 6.08 -22.99 4.41
CA MET A 209 5.52 -22.81 5.75
C MET A 209 4.25 -21.94 5.74
N GLY A 210 3.97 -21.25 4.63
CA GLY A 210 2.85 -20.34 4.54
C GLY A 210 3.07 -19.02 5.28
N SER A 211 4.32 -18.52 5.31
CA SER A 211 4.69 -17.33 6.08
C SER A 211 3.81 -16.12 5.72
N PRO A 212 3.16 -15.44 6.69
CA PRO A 212 2.15 -14.43 6.40
C PRO A 212 2.64 -13.24 5.57
N VAL A 213 1.73 -12.65 4.80
CA VAL A 213 1.84 -11.35 4.15
C VAL A 213 0.83 -10.41 4.79
N ILE A 214 1.26 -9.19 5.12
CA ILE A 214 0.42 -8.16 5.74
C ILE A 214 0.36 -6.96 4.82
N SER A 215 -0.82 -6.43 4.54
CA SER A 215 -1.03 -5.35 3.58
C SER A 215 -1.91 -4.26 4.18
N PHE A 216 -1.34 -3.07 4.40
CA PHE A 216 -2.10 -1.89 4.85
C PHE A 216 -2.60 -1.08 3.67
N SER A 217 -3.80 -0.51 3.79
CA SER A 217 -4.39 0.41 2.82
C SER A 217 -4.62 1.77 3.45
N ILE A 218 -4.08 2.83 2.86
CA ILE A 218 -4.21 4.22 3.34
C ILE A 218 -4.60 5.12 2.17
N GLY A 219 -5.57 6.00 2.36
CA GLY A 219 -6.06 6.95 1.36
C GLY A 219 -7.32 6.49 0.63
N CYS A 220 -7.36 6.67 -0.69
CA CYS A 220 -8.51 6.29 -1.51
C CYS A 220 -8.81 4.78 -1.40
N ALA A 221 -10.09 4.46 -1.27
CA ALA A 221 -10.58 3.09 -1.27
C ALA A 221 -10.29 2.39 -2.60
N ALA A 222 -10.23 1.06 -2.57
CA ALA A 222 -9.95 0.25 -3.74
C ALA A 222 -10.67 -1.10 -3.73
N GLU A 223 -10.84 -1.69 -4.91
CA GLU A 223 -11.27 -3.07 -5.08
C GLU A 223 -10.05 -3.99 -5.09
N PHE A 224 -10.03 -4.93 -4.16
CA PHE A 224 -9.07 -6.02 -4.10
C PHE A 224 -9.78 -7.31 -4.49
N ALA A 225 -9.39 -7.86 -5.64
CA ALA A 225 -9.91 -9.12 -6.12
C ALA A 225 -9.00 -10.25 -5.63
N TYR A 226 -9.58 -11.37 -5.22
CA TYR A 226 -8.85 -12.50 -4.63
C TYR A 226 -9.51 -13.84 -4.96
N ILE A 227 -8.70 -14.87 -5.17
CA ILE A 227 -9.14 -16.24 -5.47
C ILE A 227 -7.99 -17.23 -5.19
N ASP A 228 -8.30 -18.47 -4.85
CA ASP A 228 -7.33 -19.51 -4.47
C ASP A 228 -6.67 -20.24 -5.66
N HIS A 229 -7.01 -19.85 -6.89
CA HIS A 229 -6.46 -20.37 -8.13
C HIS A 229 -6.38 -19.26 -9.19
N TYR A 230 -5.63 -19.47 -10.27
CA TYR A 230 -5.65 -18.52 -11.39
C TYR A 230 -7.00 -18.60 -12.09
N PRO A 231 -7.70 -17.46 -12.28
CA PRO A 231 -9.07 -17.50 -12.78
C PRO A 231 -9.14 -17.91 -14.24
N GLU A 232 -10.12 -18.73 -14.57
CA GLU A 232 -10.43 -19.10 -15.95
C GLU A 232 -11.03 -17.91 -16.72
N PRO A 233 -10.99 -17.91 -18.07
CA PRO A 233 -11.63 -16.85 -18.85
C PRO A 233 -13.11 -16.67 -18.46
N HIS A 234 -13.49 -15.43 -18.16
CA HIS A 234 -14.84 -15.03 -17.73
C HIS A 234 -15.29 -15.49 -16.35
N GLU A 235 -14.42 -16.11 -15.56
CA GLU A 235 -14.72 -16.44 -14.17
C GLU A 235 -14.95 -15.17 -13.33
N ALA A 236 -15.99 -15.20 -12.50
CA ALA A 236 -16.31 -14.11 -11.60
C ALA A 236 -15.40 -14.19 -10.36
N VAL A 237 -14.47 -13.25 -10.23
CA VAL A 237 -13.55 -13.20 -9.09
C VAL A 237 -14.17 -12.41 -7.91
N PRO A 238 -14.19 -12.97 -6.69
CA PRO A 238 -14.58 -12.26 -5.48
C PRO A 238 -13.80 -10.96 -5.28
N ILE A 239 -14.47 -9.93 -4.76
CA ILE A 239 -13.87 -8.62 -4.49
C ILE A 239 -14.20 -8.19 -3.07
N VAL A 240 -13.18 -7.71 -2.38
CA VAL A 240 -13.31 -6.97 -1.12
C VAL A 240 -12.91 -5.51 -1.32
N ARG A 241 -13.64 -4.60 -0.68
CA ARG A 241 -13.34 -3.17 -0.67
C ARG A 241 -12.38 -2.85 0.47
N LEU A 242 -11.18 -2.41 0.10
CA LEU A 242 -10.19 -1.88 1.03
C LEU A 242 -10.36 -0.37 1.15
N GLU A 243 -10.41 0.13 2.37
CA GLU A 243 -10.57 1.53 2.74
C GLU A 243 -9.36 2.01 3.55
N SER A 244 -9.30 3.33 3.80
CA SER A 244 -8.21 3.91 4.56
C SER A 244 -8.20 3.39 5.99
N GLY A 245 -7.10 2.76 6.38
CA GLY A 245 -6.88 2.17 7.69
C GLY A 245 -7.08 0.66 7.74
N ASP A 246 -7.57 0.04 6.68
CA ASP A 246 -7.74 -1.41 6.65
C ASP A 246 -6.39 -2.14 6.57
N ALA A 247 -6.33 -3.29 7.24
CA ALA A 247 -5.27 -4.28 7.07
C ALA A 247 -5.84 -5.56 6.45
N LEU A 248 -5.10 -6.15 5.53
CA LEU A 248 -5.35 -7.48 4.98
C LEU A 248 -4.16 -8.37 5.33
N VAL A 249 -4.42 -9.54 5.92
CA VAL A 249 -3.39 -10.50 6.32
C VAL A 249 -3.68 -11.83 5.65
N PHE A 250 -2.71 -12.39 4.95
CA PHE A 250 -2.85 -13.70 4.32
C PHE A 250 -1.61 -14.57 4.44
N GLY A 251 -1.81 -15.81 4.82
CA GLY A 251 -0.75 -16.81 4.99
C GLY A 251 -1.35 -18.21 5.04
N GLY A 252 -0.56 -19.18 5.51
CA GLY A 252 -0.94 -20.59 5.53
C GLY A 252 -1.59 -21.04 4.21
N PRO A 253 -2.85 -21.54 4.22
CA PRO A 253 -3.55 -21.95 3.01
C PRO A 253 -3.69 -20.83 1.96
N ALA A 254 -3.85 -19.58 2.39
CA ALA A 254 -3.99 -18.42 1.52
C ALA A 254 -2.66 -17.76 1.16
N ARG A 255 -1.50 -18.33 1.54
CA ARG A 255 -0.20 -17.74 1.21
C ARG A 255 0.02 -17.52 -0.29
N LYS A 256 -0.59 -18.39 -1.09
CA LYS A 256 -0.54 -18.38 -2.56
C LYS A 256 -1.82 -17.81 -3.20
N VAL A 257 -2.62 -17.05 -2.45
CA VAL A 257 -3.84 -16.42 -2.99
C VAL A 257 -3.48 -15.56 -4.20
N VAL A 258 -4.18 -15.81 -5.31
CA VAL A 258 -4.08 -15.00 -6.52
C VAL A 258 -4.89 -13.74 -6.28
N HIS A 259 -4.28 -12.58 -6.44
CA HIS A 259 -4.92 -11.33 -6.10
C HIS A 259 -4.54 -10.17 -7.02
N ALA A 260 -5.40 -9.15 -7.05
CA ALA A 260 -5.21 -7.94 -7.85
C ALA A 260 -5.84 -6.71 -7.21
N LEU A 261 -5.29 -5.55 -7.55
CA LEU A 261 -5.93 -4.25 -7.32
C LEU A 261 -6.62 -3.81 -8.61
N THR A 262 -7.93 -4.01 -8.72
CA THR A 262 -8.66 -3.85 -9.99
C THR A 262 -9.15 -2.41 -10.22
N ARG A 263 -9.42 -1.67 -9.14
CA ARG A 263 -9.94 -0.30 -9.18
C ARG A 263 -9.54 0.51 -7.96
N VAL A 264 -9.19 1.77 -8.15
CA VAL A 264 -9.08 2.79 -7.09
C VAL A 264 -10.23 3.78 -7.23
N TYR A 265 -10.93 4.06 -6.13
CA TYR A 265 -12.05 4.99 -6.07
C TYR A 265 -11.56 6.40 -5.74
N ASN A 266 -11.59 7.28 -6.73
CA ASN A 266 -11.23 8.69 -6.53
C ASN A 266 -12.14 9.36 -5.49
N ASN A 267 -11.60 10.37 -4.79
CA ASN A 267 -12.34 11.20 -3.82
C ASN A 267 -12.94 10.43 -2.62
N THR A 268 -12.40 9.25 -2.30
CA THR A 268 -12.79 8.47 -1.11
C THR A 268 -11.75 8.50 0.01
N GLN A 269 -10.68 9.27 -0.18
CA GLN A 269 -9.67 9.50 0.85
C GLN A 269 -10.30 10.28 2.02
N PRO A 270 -10.00 9.93 3.29
CA PRO A 270 -10.46 10.71 4.44
C PRO A 270 -9.97 12.16 4.39
N SER A 271 -10.85 13.11 4.71
CA SER A 271 -10.57 14.55 4.62
C SER A 271 -9.46 15.02 5.59
N TRP A 272 -9.28 14.31 6.70
CA TRP A 272 -8.23 14.59 7.69
C TRP A 272 -6.85 14.07 7.26
N LEU A 273 -6.77 13.14 6.29
CA LEU A 273 -5.51 12.53 5.88
C LEU A 273 -4.72 13.48 4.98
N ARG A 274 -3.57 13.93 5.47
CA ARG A 274 -2.67 14.86 4.77
C ARG A 274 -1.76 14.10 3.80
N MET A 275 -2.37 13.59 2.75
CA MET A 275 -1.74 12.92 1.63
C MET A 275 -2.35 13.47 0.33
N ARG A 276 -1.58 13.53 -0.76
CA ARG A 276 -2.18 13.79 -2.07
C ARG A 276 -3.17 12.67 -2.41
N SER A 277 -4.27 13.02 -3.07
CA SER A 277 -5.29 12.04 -3.46
C SER A 277 -4.69 10.86 -4.23
N GLY A 278 -4.85 9.68 -3.63
CA GLY A 278 -4.31 8.41 -4.12
C GLY A 278 -4.46 7.33 -3.06
N ARG A 279 -3.93 6.14 -3.34
CA ARG A 279 -3.87 5.02 -2.39
C ARG A 279 -2.42 4.69 -2.11
N LEU A 280 -2.03 4.71 -0.85
CA LEU A 280 -0.77 4.19 -0.36
C LEU A 280 -1.01 2.78 0.20
N ASN A 281 -0.10 1.87 -0.13
CA ASN A 281 -0.15 0.49 0.31
C ASN A 281 1.21 0.05 0.80
N LEU A 282 1.24 -0.57 1.98
CA LEU A 282 2.46 -1.08 2.61
C LEU A 282 2.28 -2.58 2.75
N THR A 283 3.06 -3.37 2.02
CA THR A 283 3.00 -4.83 2.05
C THR A 283 4.24 -5.38 2.74
N PHE A 284 4.06 -5.95 3.93
CA PHE A 284 5.09 -6.53 4.76
C PHE A 284 5.20 -8.04 4.56
N ARG A 285 6.44 -8.52 4.50
CA ARG A 285 6.79 -9.93 4.30
C ARG A 285 8.09 -10.22 5.03
N GLU A 286 8.36 -11.49 5.30
CA GLU A 286 9.70 -11.97 5.62
C GLU A 286 10.24 -12.79 4.45
N TYR A 287 11.51 -12.56 4.07
CA TYR A 287 12.13 -13.28 2.97
C TYR A 287 12.33 -14.75 3.33
N LYS A 288 12.83 -15.00 4.53
CA LYS A 288 13.04 -16.32 5.13
C LYS A 288 12.38 -16.32 6.50
N PRO A 289 11.73 -17.41 6.94
CA PRO A 289 11.11 -17.46 8.26
C PRO A 289 12.11 -17.17 9.37
N SER A 290 11.78 -16.20 10.21
CA SER A 290 12.64 -15.73 11.30
C SER A 290 13.02 -16.85 12.29
N GLU A 291 12.18 -17.87 12.39
CA GLU A 291 12.37 -19.05 13.24
C GLU A 291 13.26 -20.15 12.66
N VAL A 292 13.52 -20.13 11.35
CA VAL A 292 14.36 -21.15 10.69
C VAL A 292 15.86 -20.82 10.84
N GLY A 293 16.20 -19.64 11.36
CA GLY A 293 17.57 -19.17 11.55
C GLY A 293 18.32 -18.95 10.23
N ASP A 294 19.39 -18.15 10.27
CA ASP A 294 20.38 -18.18 9.19
C ASP A 294 21.17 -19.48 9.36
N ASP A 295 21.04 -20.38 8.39
CA ASP A 295 21.92 -21.53 8.35
C ASP A 295 23.32 -20.94 8.15
N ALA A 296 24.19 -21.09 9.14
CA ALA A 296 25.53 -20.54 9.13
C ALA A 296 26.38 -21.31 8.11
N SER A 297 26.16 -21.08 6.82
CA SER A 297 27.05 -21.47 5.73
C SER A 297 26.57 -20.90 4.39
N ILE A 298 27.27 -19.88 3.91
CA ILE A 298 27.95 -19.79 2.59
C ILE A 298 29.02 -18.71 2.72
#